data_AF-A0A6J2KIG1-F1
#
_entry.id   AF-A0A6J2KIG1-F1
#
_cell.length_a   1.000
_cell.length_b   1.000
_cell.length_c   1.000
_cell.angle_alpha   90.00
_cell.angle_beta   90.00
_cell.angle_gamma   90.00
#
_symmetry.space_group_name_H-M   'P 1'
#
loop_
_entity.id
_entity.type
_entity.pdbx_description
1 polymer ?
#
loop_
_entity_poly.entity_id
_entity_poly.type
_entity_poly.pdbx_seq_one_letter_code
_entity_poly.pdbx_strand_id
1 'polypeptide(L)'
;MPVFHTKIIESILEPVAQQVSRLVILHEEAEDGNAMPDLARPVQAVSLAVNNLVKVGHETIESSDDVILRHDMPGALHRVETAATLLQQASDMLRADPYSGPARKKLIEGSRGILQGTSALLLCFDESEVRKIVKECKKVLDYLGVAEVIDTMEDLVQFLRDISPALSRAAREVAARASELTHPPHAEILTQCLESVKQLAPVLICSMKIYIHILTEGGKGMEEAAENRNYLAQRMADEIHEIIRVLQLTSYVEDGGEKDNITVLKALQSQIHTKIGAAHEFLN
;
A
#
# COMPACT_ATOMS: atom_id res chain seq x y z
N MET A 1 6.90 -19.75 -0.65
CA MET A 1 7.37 -18.89 0.46
C MET A 1 6.29 -17.86 0.73
N PRO A 2 6.09 -17.38 1.98
CA PRO A 2 5.23 -16.22 2.22
C PRO A 2 5.76 -15.07 1.37
N VAL A 3 4.87 -14.42 0.61
CA VAL A 3 5.25 -13.34 -0.29
C VAL A 3 4.85 -12.04 0.38
N PHE A 4 5.83 -11.18 0.67
CA PHE A 4 5.64 -9.92 1.37
C PHE A 4 5.62 -8.79 0.36
N HIS A 5 4.69 -7.84 0.48
CA HIS A 5 4.48 -6.82 -0.53
C HIS A 5 5.47 -5.64 -0.46
N THR A 6 6.27 -5.54 0.60
CA THR A 6 7.34 -4.54 0.74
C THR A 6 8.67 -5.16 1.13
N LYS A 7 9.75 -4.56 0.64
CA LYS A 7 11.14 -4.99 0.90
C LYS A 7 11.50 -4.93 2.38
N ILE A 8 10.93 -3.97 3.11
CA ILE A 8 11.15 -3.83 4.55
C ILE A 8 10.54 -5.02 5.29
N ILE A 9 9.27 -5.34 5.01
CA ILE A 9 8.58 -6.47 5.62
C ILE A 9 9.31 -7.79 5.29
N GLU A 10 9.69 -7.96 4.03
CA GLU A 10 10.48 -9.11 3.58
C GLU A 10 11.80 -9.23 4.35
N SER A 11 12.56 -8.14 4.46
CA SER A 11 13.87 -8.13 5.13
C SER A 11 13.79 -8.49 6.63
N ILE A 12 12.66 -8.16 7.28
CA ILE A 12 12.44 -8.45 8.70
C ILE A 12 11.92 -9.88 8.89
N LEU A 13 10.97 -10.32 8.06
CA LEU A 13 10.29 -11.59 8.27
C LEU A 13 11.02 -12.79 7.67
N GLU A 14 11.80 -12.62 6.60
CA GLU A 14 12.58 -13.71 6.00
C GLU A 14 13.50 -14.42 7.01
N PRO A 15 14.37 -13.73 7.78
CA PRO A 15 15.22 -14.42 8.76
C PRO A 15 14.41 -15.05 9.89
N VAL A 16 13.27 -14.46 10.28
CA VAL A 16 12.39 -15.02 11.31
C VAL A 16 11.70 -16.29 10.80
N ALA A 17 11.20 -16.28 9.58
CA ALA A 17 10.57 -17.43 8.93
C ALA A 17 11.55 -18.59 8.77
N GLN A 18 12.81 -18.31 8.41
CA GLN A 18 13.86 -19.32 8.34
C GLN A 18 14.14 -19.96 9.71
N GLN A 19 14.16 -19.18 10.79
CA GLN A 19 14.34 -19.71 12.14
C GLN A 19 13.16 -20.57 12.58
N VAL A 20 11.92 -20.14 12.31
CA VAL A 20 10.73 -20.94 12.60
C VAL A 20 10.72 -22.23 11.79
N SER A 21 11.12 -22.19 10.51
CA SER A 21 11.24 -23.37 9.66
C SER A 21 12.23 -24.39 10.23
N ARG A 22 13.41 -23.93 10.68
CA ARG A 22 14.40 -24.79 11.35
C ARG A 22 13.86 -25.41 12.64
N LEU A 23 13.08 -24.68 13.41
CA LEU A 23 12.44 -25.20 14.63
C LEU A 23 11.38 -26.26 14.33
N VAL A 24 10.65 -26.13 13.21
CA VAL A 24 9.73 -27.16 12.73
C VAL A 24 10.49 -28.42 12.32
N ILE A 25 11.61 -28.28 11.59
CA ILE A 25 12.45 -29.44 11.20
C ILE A 25 13.02 -30.13 12.44
N LEU A 26 13.55 -29.37 13.42
CA LEU A 26 14.03 -29.93 14.69
C LEU A 26 12.93 -30.66 15.48
N HIS A 27 11.69 -30.20 15.36
CA HIS A 27 10.55 -30.89 15.97
C HIS A 27 10.26 -32.23 15.28
N GLU A 28 10.32 -32.27 13.94
CA GLU A 28 10.17 -33.50 13.14
C GLU A 28 11.29 -34.51 13.46
N GLU A 29 12.56 -34.07 13.48
CA GLU A 29 13.71 -34.93 13.83
C GLU A 29 13.70 -35.42 15.29
N ALA A 30 13.03 -34.70 16.19
CA ALA A 30 12.87 -35.11 17.59
C ALA A 30 11.73 -36.12 17.79
N GLU A 31 10.81 -36.27 16.83
CA GLU A 31 9.84 -37.38 16.82
C GLU A 31 10.53 -38.73 16.56
N ASP A 32 11.72 -38.71 15.94
CA ASP A 32 12.59 -39.89 15.74
C ASP A 32 13.37 -40.31 17.01
N GLY A 33 13.06 -39.70 18.17
CA GLY A 33 13.64 -40.07 19.47
C GLY A 33 14.89 -39.27 19.87
N ASN A 34 15.15 -38.14 19.22
CA ASN A 34 16.25 -37.23 19.58
C ASN A 34 15.86 -36.28 20.72
N ALA A 35 16.83 -35.99 21.60
CA ALA A 35 16.68 -35.01 22.67
C ALA A 35 16.73 -33.58 22.11
N MET A 36 15.85 -32.70 22.61
CA MET A 36 15.94 -31.28 22.27
C MET A 36 17.15 -30.62 22.95
N PRO A 37 17.87 -29.70 22.27
CA PRO A 37 18.93 -28.92 22.89
C PRO A 37 18.38 -27.93 23.93
N ASP A 38 19.27 -27.39 24.77
CA ASP A 38 18.90 -26.32 25.71
C ASP A 38 18.55 -25.03 24.95
N LEU A 39 17.33 -24.56 25.14
CA LEU A 39 16.77 -23.37 24.50
C LEU A 39 16.71 -22.15 25.42
N ALA A 40 17.20 -22.22 26.66
CA ALA A 40 17.05 -21.14 27.64
C ALA A 40 17.64 -19.81 27.15
N ARG A 41 18.87 -19.84 26.62
CA ARG A 41 19.54 -18.65 26.07
C ARG A 41 18.82 -18.07 24.82
N PRO A 42 18.53 -18.84 23.76
CA PRO A 42 17.86 -18.30 22.58
C PRO A 42 16.44 -17.80 22.90
N VAL A 43 15.68 -18.50 23.74
CA VAL A 43 14.33 -18.06 24.14
C VAL A 43 14.36 -16.79 24.99
N GLN A 44 15.36 -16.65 25.87
CA GLN A 44 15.56 -15.41 26.62
C GLN A 44 15.85 -14.22 25.69
N ALA A 45 16.69 -14.41 24.66
CA ALA A 45 16.98 -13.38 23.69
C ALA A 45 15.72 -12.95 22.91
N VAL A 46 14.90 -13.91 22.48
CA VAL A 46 13.61 -13.63 21.83
C VAL A 46 12.68 -12.88 22.78
N SER A 47 12.58 -13.29 24.04
CA SER A 47 11.71 -12.63 25.02
C SER A 47 12.10 -11.17 25.28
N LEU A 48 13.41 -10.88 25.37
CA LEU A 48 13.90 -9.50 25.48
C LEU A 48 13.58 -8.66 24.23
N ALA A 49 13.74 -9.24 23.04
CA ALA A 49 13.40 -8.56 21.79
C ALA A 49 11.89 -8.26 21.71
N VAL A 50 11.04 -9.20 22.11
CA VAL A 50 9.59 -9.03 22.16
C VAL A 50 9.20 -7.94 23.16
N ASN A 51 9.77 -7.92 24.36
CA ASN A 51 9.48 -6.88 25.34
C ASN A 51 9.81 -5.48 24.81
N ASN A 52 10.94 -5.33 24.11
CA ASN A 52 11.30 -4.07 23.45
C ASN A 52 10.32 -3.73 22.33
N LEU A 53 9.97 -4.70 21.48
CA LEU A 53 9.00 -4.50 20.40
C LEU A 53 7.65 -4.03 20.95
N VAL A 54 7.17 -4.65 22.02
CA VAL A 54 5.90 -4.33 22.65
C VAL A 54 5.90 -2.95 23.26
N LYS A 55 6.98 -2.60 23.97
CA LYS A 55 7.17 -1.26 24.49
C LYS A 55 7.12 -0.21 23.38
N VAL A 56 7.91 -0.39 22.30
CA VAL A 56 7.93 0.54 21.16
C VAL A 56 6.57 0.60 20.46
N GLY A 57 5.87 -0.54 20.34
CA GLY A 57 4.52 -0.59 19.77
C GLY A 57 3.53 0.24 20.59
N HIS A 58 3.55 0.12 21.93
CA HIS A 58 2.73 0.94 22.82
C HIS A 58 3.06 2.43 22.72
N GLU A 59 4.35 2.80 22.71
CA GLU A 59 4.77 4.20 22.52
C GLU A 59 4.29 4.75 21.16
N THR A 60 4.33 3.92 20.12
CA THR A 60 3.86 4.29 18.77
C THR A 60 2.36 4.59 18.77
N ILE A 61 1.52 3.67 19.29
CA ILE A 61 0.06 3.91 19.33
C ILE A 61 -0.30 5.11 20.20
N GLU A 62 0.40 5.35 21.31
CA GLU A 62 0.15 6.49 22.18
C GLU A 62 0.41 7.81 21.45
N SER A 63 1.52 7.89 20.70
CA SER A 63 1.89 9.08 19.93
C SER A 63 1.15 9.28 18.60
N SER A 64 0.45 8.26 18.08
CA SER A 64 -0.13 8.29 16.74
C SER A 64 -1.54 8.86 16.71
N ASP A 65 -1.86 9.75 15.76
CA ASP A 65 -3.23 10.23 15.53
C ASP A 65 -4.09 9.26 14.69
N ASP A 66 -3.53 8.14 14.24
CA ASP A 66 -4.22 7.14 13.44
C ASP A 66 -5.08 6.22 14.32
N VAL A 67 -6.40 6.46 14.31
CA VAL A 67 -7.38 5.68 15.09
C VAL A 67 -7.44 4.21 14.69
N ILE A 68 -7.17 3.88 13.42
CA ILE A 68 -7.16 2.50 12.93
C ILE A 68 -5.92 1.80 13.48
N LEU A 69 -4.76 2.44 13.43
CA LEU A 69 -3.52 1.92 14.02
C LEU A 69 -3.67 1.65 15.52
N ARG A 70 -4.26 2.61 16.26
CA ARG A 70 -4.55 2.50 17.70
C ARG A 70 -5.49 1.34 18.04
N HIS A 71 -6.41 1.00 17.14
CA HIS A 71 -7.36 -0.10 17.32
C HIS A 71 -6.74 -1.45 16.97
N ASP A 72 -6.00 -1.55 15.86
CA ASP A 72 -5.57 -2.84 15.30
C ASP A 72 -4.25 -3.35 15.92
N MET A 73 -3.30 -2.46 16.21
CA MET A 73 -1.97 -2.83 16.72
C MET A 73 -1.98 -3.56 18.07
N PRO A 74 -2.84 -3.22 19.06
CA PRO A 74 -2.88 -3.94 20.34
C PRO A 74 -3.10 -5.44 20.21
N GLY A 75 -3.92 -5.89 19.25
CA GLY A 75 -4.15 -7.32 19.01
C GLY A 75 -2.88 -8.04 18.50
N ALA A 76 -2.11 -7.38 17.63
CA ALA A 76 -0.84 -7.90 17.15
C ALA A 76 0.21 -7.97 18.27
N LEU A 77 0.29 -6.93 19.11
CA LEU A 77 1.19 -6.88 20.27
C LEU A 77 0.92 -8.02 21.26
N HIS A 78 -0.34 -8.18 21.66
CA HIS A 78 -0.74 -9.23 22.60
C HIS A 78 -0.42 -10.64 22.07
N ARG A 79 -0.52 -10.85 20.75
CA ARG A 79 -0.16 -12.12 20.12
C ARG A 79 1.33 -12.43 20.23
N VAL A 80 2.20 -11.43 20.04
CA VAL A 80 3.65 -11.61 20.17
C VAL A 80 4.03 -11.89 21.64
N GLU A 81 3.43 -11.19 22.60
CA GLU A 81 3.65 -11.44 24.04
C GLU A 81 3.24 -12.85 24.46
N THR A 82 2.06 -13.29 24.02
CA THR A 82 1.55 -14.63 24.31
C THR A 82 2.48 -15.69 23.71
N ALA A 83 2.97 -15.46 22.49
CA ALA A 83 3.90 -16.34 21.82
C ALA A 83 5.26 -16.43 22.55
N ALA A 84 5.80 -15.31 23.04
CA ALA A 84 7.02 -15.30 23.85
C ALA A 84 6.82 -16.08 25.17
N THR A 85 5.66 -15.95 25.80
CA THR A 85 5.31 -16.71 27.01
C THR A 85 5.26 -18.22 26.75
N LEU A 86 4.71 -18.64 25.60
CA LEU A 86 4.70 -20.05 25.19
C LEU A 86 6.11 -20.59 24.95
N LEU A 87 7.00 -19.80 24.34
CA LEU A 87 8.40 -20.17 24.15
C LEU A 87 9.12 -20.35 25.49
N GLN A 88 8.89 -19.46 26.45
CA GLN A 88 9.49 -19.56 27.77
C GLN A 88 9.03 -20.83 28.51
N GLN A 89 7.72 -21.10 28.51
CA GLN A 89 7.16 -22.33 29.07
C GLN A 89 7.73 -23.58 28.40
N ALA A 90 7.83 -23.58 27.07
CA ALA A 90 8.43 -24.68 26.33
C ALA A 90 9.89 -24.90 26.73
N SER A 91 10.68 -23.83 26.84
CA SER A 91 12.08 -23.90 27.27
C SER A 91 12.23 -24.47 28.68
N ASP A 92 11.39 -24.06 29.63
CA ASP A 92 11.46 -24.55 31.00
C ASP A 92 11.07 -26.03 31.09
N MET A 93 10.07 -26.46 30.32
CA MET A 93 9.67 -27.86 30.22
C MET A 93 10.75 -28.73 29.56
N LEU A 94 11.38 -28.27 28.47
CA LEU A 94 12.46 -29.00 27.78
C LEU A 94 13.73 -29.09 28.63
N ARG A 95 13.99 -28.12 29.49
CA ARG A 95 15.10 -28.19 30.45
C ARG A 95 14.87 -29.28 31.51
N ALA A 96 13.61 -29.53 31.89
CA ALA A 96 13.26 -30.58 32.83
C ALA A 96 13.20 -31.97 32.16
N ASP A 97 12.65 -32.04 30.95
CA ASP A 97 12.55 -33.25 30.14
C ASP A 97 12.79 -32.93 28.64
N PRO A 98 14.00 -33.23 28.12
CA PRO A 98 14.35 -33.00 26.72
C PRO A 98 13.51 -33.76 25.69
N TYR A 99 12.74 -34.77 26.13
CA TYR A 99 11.89 -35.61 25.26
C TYR A 99 10.41 -35.24 25.35
N SER A 100 10.07 -34.17 26.07
CA SER A 100 8.69 -33.76 26.34
C SER A 100 7.94 -33.35 25.06
N GLY A 101 7.04 -34.21 24.59
CA GLY A 101 6.12 -33.93 23.48
C GLY A 101 5.28 -32.65 23.67
N PRO A 102 4.64 -32.44 24.84
CA PRO A 102 3.90 -31.21 25.12
C PRO A 102 4.75 -29.93 25.04
N ALA A 103 6.01 -29.99 25.48
CA ALA A 103 6.91 -28.85 25.41
C ALA A 103 7.27 -28.51 23.96
N ARG A 104 7.51 -29.52 23.12
CA ARG A 104 7.75 -29.33 21.68
C ARG A 104 6.56 -28.69 20.96
N LYS A 105 5.33 -29.14 21.28
CA LYS A 105 4.12 -28.52 20.74
C LYS A 105 4.02 -27.03 21.09
N LYS A 106 4.29 -26.68 22.37
CA LYS A 106 4.34 -25.27 22.81
C LYS A 106 5.44 -24.47 22.09
N LEU A 107 6.60 -25.07 21.85
CA LEU A 107 7.69 -24.44 21.12
C LEU A 107 7.27 -24.07 19.69
N ILE A 108 6.61 -24.97 18.97
CA ILE A 108 6.11 -24.72 17.61
C ILE A 108 4.99 -23.69 17.61
N GLU A 109 4.03 -23.80 18.52
CA GLU A 109 2.94 -22.82 18.66
C GLU A 109 3.48 -21.42 18.98
N GLY A 110 4.42 -21.31 19.92
CA GLY A 110 5.11 -20.06 20.24
C GLY A 110 5.88 -19.50 19.06
N SER A 111 6.65 -20.33 18.36
CA SER A 111 7.46 -19.90 17.21
C SER A 111 6.61 -19.38 16.05
N ARG A 112 5.52 -20.10 15.71
CA ARG A 112 4.53 -19.66 14.73
C ARG A 112 3.81 -18.38 15.19
N GLY A 113 3.49 -18.30 16.48
CA GLY A 113 2.89 -17.13 17.10
C GLY A 113 3.75 -15.87 16.95
N ILE A 114 5.07 -15.97 17.15
CA ILE A 114 6.01 -14.86 16.94
C ILE A 114 6.01 -14.41 15.49
N LEU A 115 6.17 -15.33 14.53
CA LEU A 115 6.18 -14.98 13.11
C LEU A 115 4.87 -14.29 12.69
N GLN A 116 3.72 -14.86 13.10
CA GLN A 116 2.40 -14.31 12.77
C GLN A 116 2.14 -12.97 13.45
N GLY A 117 2.53 -12.82 14.72
CA GLY A 117 2.37 -11.58 15.47
C GLY A 117 3.25 -10.45 14.92
N THR A 118 4.52 -10.74 14.62
CA THR A 118 5.42 -9.78 13.98
C THR A 118 4.92 -9.40 12.59
N SER A 119 4.43 -10.36 11.81
CA SER A 119 3.82 -10.08 10.51
C SER A 119 2.61 -9.15 10.63
N ALA A 120 1.67 -9.45 11.53
CA ALA A 120 0.51 -8.60 11.77
C ALA A 120 0.90 -7.18 12.20
N LEU A 121 1.91 -7.04 13.08
CA LEU A 121 2.38 -5.75 13.54
C LEU A 121 2.98 -4.91 12.40
N LEU A 122 3.82 -5.52 11.57
CA LEU A 122 4.41 -4.85 10.41
C LEU A 122 3.35 -4.44 9.39
N LEU A 123 2.30 -5.25 9.21
CA LEU A 123 1.16 -4.91 8.35
C LEU A 123 0.38 -3.72 8.90
N CYS A 124 0.08 -3.67 10.20
CA CYS A 124 -0.58 -2.51 10.81
C CYS A 124 0.21 -1.22 10.60
N PHE A 125 1.54 -1.27 10.76
CA PHE A 125 2.43 -0.14 10.47
C PHE A 125 2.37 0.28 9.00
N ASP A 126 2.52 -0.67 8.09
CA ASP A 126 2.52 -0.43 6.66
C ASP A 126 1.21 0.21 6.19
N GLU A 127 0.07 -0.30 6.65
CA GLU A 127 -1.24 0.26 6.33
C GLU A 127 -1.40 1.69 6.86
N SER A 128 -0.82 2.02 8.03
CA SER A 128 -0.81 3.39 8.54
C SER A 128 0.00 4.34 7.65
N GLU A 129 1.17 3.90 7.18
CA GLU A 129 1.98 4.67 6.23
C GLU A 129 1.22 4.87 4.91
N VAL A 130 0.61 3.82 4.36
CA VAL A 130 -0.22 3.91 3.16
C VAL A 130 -1.36 4.91 3.34
N ARG A 131 -2.06 4.92 4.49
CA ARG A 131 -3.11 5.90 4.78
C ARG A 131 -2.60 7.34 4.77
N LYS A 132 -1.38 7.60 5.22
CA LYS A 132 -0.75 8.94 5.15
C LYS A 132 -0.52 9.35 3.69
N ILE A 133 -0.01 8.46 2.84
CA ILE A 133 0.19 8.73 1.41
C ILE A 133 -1.16 9.00 0.72
N VAL A 134 -2.16 8.15 0.96
CA VAL A 134 -3.51 8.30 0.40
C VAL A 134 -4.13 9.64 0.83
N LYS A 135 -3.90 10.09 2.07
CA LYS A 135 -4.36 11.41 2.53
C LYS A 135 -3.74 12.55 1.71
N GLU A 136 -2.46 12.47 1.36
CA GLU A 136 -1.82 13.47 0.50
C GLU A 136 -2.36 13.43 -0.94
N CYS A 137 -2.62 12.22 -1.49
CA CYS A 137 -3.28 12.08 -2.79
C CYS A 137 -4.69 12.69 -2.80
N LYS A 138 -5.48 12.46 -1.73
CA LYS A 138 -6.82 13.04 -1.60
C LYS A 138 -6.81 14.57 -1.56
N LYS A 139 -5.82 15.20 -0.92
CA LYS A 139 -5.67 16.66 -0.99
C LYS A 139 -5.49 17.16 -2.42
N VAL A 140 -4.75 16.43 -3.27
CA VAL A 140 -4.61 16.77 -4.69
C VAL A 140 -5.96 16.69 -5.40
N LEU A 141 -6.76 15.64 -5.12
CA LEU A 141 -8.11 15.50 -5.65
C LEU A 141 -9.03 16.66 -5.21
N ASP A 142 -8.97 17.06 -3.93
CA ASP A 142 -9.76 18.18 -3.40
C ASP A 142 -9.44 19.49 -4.15
N TYR A 143 -8.15 19.75 -4.46
CA TYR A 143 -7.77 20.89 -5.29
C TYR A 143 -8.26 20.74 -6.73
N LEU A 144 -8.11 19.57 -7.36
CA LEU A 144 -8.59 19.36 -8.73
C LEU A 144 -10.12 19.55 -8.84
N GLY A 145 -10.87 19.23 -7.78
CA GLY A 145 -12.32 19.43 -7.72
C GLY A 145 -12.76 20.90 -7.81
N VAL A 146 -11.90 21.86 -7.45
CA VAL A 146 -12.21 23.29 -7.60
C VAL A 146 -11.70 23.89 -8.92
N ALA A 147 -11.05 23.10 -9.78
CA ALA A 147 -10.51 23.61 -11.04
C ALA A 147 -11.57 24.21 -11.97
N GLU A 148 -12.82 23.72 -11.88
CA GLU A 148 -13.91 24.15 -12.77
C GLU A 148 -14.49 25.53 -12.45
N VAL A 149 -14.27 26.04 -11.23
CA VAL A 149 -14.80 27.34 -10.77
C VAL A 149 -13.76 28.45 -10.81
N ILE A 150 -12.58 28.18 -11.37
CA ILE A 150 -11.49 29.15 -11.48
C ILE A 150 -11.66 29.96 -12.78
N ASP A 151 -12.04 31.22 -12.59
CA ASP A 151 -12.43 32.14 -13.66
C ASP A 151 -11.54 33.38 -13.76
N THR A 152 -10.60 33.58 -12.82
CA THR A 152 -9.69 34.72 -12.81
C THR A 152 -8.22 34.31 -12.76
N MET A 153 -7.33 35.17 -13.26
CA MET A 153 -5.88 34.92 -13.20
C MET A 153 -5.35 34.95 -11.76
N GLU A 154 -5.97 35.76 -10.88
CA GLU A 154 -5.62 35.82 -9.45
C GLU A 154 -5.94 34.49 -8.76
N ASP A 155 -7.13 33.94 -9.00
CA ASP A 155 -7.55 32.63 -8.48
C ASP A 155 -6.67 31.50 -9.03
N LEU A 156 -6.29 31.57 -10.31
CA LEU A 156 -5.36 30.58 -10.89
C LEU A 156 -3.98 30.63 -10.23
N VAL A 157 -3.47 31.82 -9.92
CA VAL A 157 -2.20 31.96 -9.19
C VAL A 157 -2.32 31.39 -7.78
N GLN A 158 -3.45 31.59 -7.11
CA GLN A 158 -3.70 31.02 -5.79
C GLN A 158 -3.80 29.49 -5.84
N PHE A 159 -4.58 28.95 -6.79
CA PHE A 159 -4.67 27.52 -7.05
C PHE A 159 -3.28 26.89 -7.27
N LEU A 160 -2.43 27.51 -8.09
CA LEU A 160 -1.05 27.07 -8.33
C LEU A 160 -0.21 27.03 -7.04
N ARG A 161 -0.35 28.04 -6.17
CA ARG A 161 0.37 28.08 -4.88
C ARG A 161 -0.05 26.95 -3.94
N ASP A 162 -1.31 26.53 -4.00
CA ASP A 162 -1.87 25.52 -3.10
C ASP A 162 -1.65 24.09 -3.62
N ILE A 163 -1.86 23.86 -4.93
CA ILE A 163 -1.73 22.53 -5.52
C ILE A 163 -0.27 22.10 -5.72
N SER A 164 0.65 23.03 -6.05
CA SER A 164 2.03 22.64 -6.38
C SER A 164 2.77 21.96 -5.22
N PRO A 165 2.68 22.45 -3.96
CA PRO A 165 3.27 21.77 -2.81
C PRO A 165 2.60 20.43 -2.51
N ALA A 166 1.27 20.34 -2.63
CA ALA A 166 0.51 19.11 -2.41
C ALA A 166 0.90 18.03 -3.43
N LEU A 167 0.95 18.40 -4.70
CA LEU A 167 1.36 17.52 -5.78
C LEU A 167 2.82 17.06 -5.62
N SER A 168 3.72 17.98 -5.27
CA SER A 168 5.14 17.66 -5.04
C SER A 168 5.33 16.68 -3.88
N ARG A 169 4.53 16.82 -2.81
CA ARG A 169 4.55 15.90 -1.67
C ARG A 169 4.00 14.54 -2.07
N ALA A 170 2.81 14.47 -2.65
CA ALA A 170 2.21 13.21 -3.12
C ALA A 170 3.15 12.47 -4.09
N ALA A 171 3.75 13.18 -5.04
CA ALA A 171 4.70 12.62 -5.99
C ALA A 171 5.91 11.98 -5.31
N ARG A 172 6.47 12.62 -4.28
CA ARG A 172 7.62 12.10 -3.54
C ARG A 172 7.26 10.85 -2.75
N GLU A 173 6.17 10.89 -2.00
CA GLU A 173 5.73 9.76 -1.16
C GLU A 173 5.36 8.53 -2.02
N VAL A 174 4.66 8.74 -3.15
CA VAL A 174 4.31 7.67 -4.09
C VAL A 174 5.56 7.07 -4.74
N ALA A 175 6.54 7.90 -5.13
CA ALA A 175 7.80 7.42 -5.69
C ALA A 175 8.62 6.61 -4.67
N ALA A 176 8.69 7.08 -3.42
CA ALA A 176 9.32 6.34 -2.33
C ALA A 176 8.64 4.99 -2.14
N ARG A 177 7.31 4.97 -2.07
CA ARG A 177 6.52 3.74 -1.94
C ARG A 177 6.75 2.77 -3.09
N ALA A 178 6.71 3.24 -4.34
CA ALA A 178 6.97 2.39 -5.51
C ALA A 178 8.35 1.71 -5.45
N SER A 179 9.37 2.41 -4.92
CA SER A 179 10.71 1.86 -4.74
C SER A 179 10.80 0.77 -3.66
N GLU A 180 9.86 0.74 -2.72
CA GLU A 180 9.81 -0.22 -1.60
C GLU A 180 9.00 -1.48 -1.92
N LEU A 181 8.13 -1.44 -2.93
CA LEU A 181 7.31 -2.59 -3.30
C LEU A 181 8.16 -3.73 -3.84
N THR A 182 7.76 -4.97 -3.50
CA THR A 182 8.36 -6.19 -4.04
C THR A 182 7.70 -6.65 -5.32
N HIS A 183 6.44 -6.28 -5.55
CA HIS A 183 5.68 -6.64 -6.74
C HIS A 183 5.93 -5.64 -7.88
N PRO A 184 6.70 -6.01 -8.92
CA PRO A 184 7.09 -5.06 -9.97
C PRO A 184 5.91 -4.42 -10.73
N PRO A 185 4.84 -5.16 -11.10
CA PRO A 185 3.68 -4.57 -11.77
C PRO A 185 3.03 -3.43 -10.98
N HIS A 186 2.89 -3.54 -9.65
CA HIS A 186 2.33 -2.46 -8.84
C HIS A 186 3.26 -1.23 -8.83
N ALA A 187 4.57 -1.45 -8.69
CA ALA A 187 5.55 -0.37 -8.74
C ALA A 187 5.56 0.35 -10.11
N GLU A 188 5.42 -0.41 -11.18
CA GLU A 188 5.36 0.11 -12.55
C GLU A 188 4.10 0.96 -12.78
N ILE A 189 2.92 0.48 -12.36
CA ILE A 189 1.67 1.26 -12.45
C ILE A 189 1.79 2.57 -11.66
N LEU A 190 2.29 2.53 -10.41
CA LEU A 190 2.49 3.75 -9.61
C LEU A 190 3.42 4.74 -10.31
N THR A 191 4.50 4.24 -10.92
CA THR A 191 5.49 5.06 -11.63
C THR A 191 4.89 5.68 -12.89
N GLN A 192 4.11 4.90 -13.65
CA GLN A 192 3.43 5.34 -14.86
C GLN A 192 2.39 6.41 -14.56
N CYS A 193 1.48 6.16 -13.61
CA CYS A 193 0.46 7.15 -13.21
C CYS A 193 1.12 8.44 -12.72
N LEU A 194 2.19 8.33 -11.94
CA LEU A 194 2.92 9.50 -11.45
C LEU A 194 3.53 10.32 -12.60
N GLU A 195 4.07 9.66 -13.63
CA GLU A 195 4.59 10.33 -14.82
C GLU A 195 3.48 11.00 -15.63
N SER A 196 2.34 10.33 -15.82
CA SER A 196 1.16 10.92 -16.44
C SER A 196 0.67 12.17 -15.71
N VAL A 197 0.61 12.14 -14.37
CA VAL A 197 0.25 13.31 -13.56
C VAL A 197 1.22 14.47 -13.76
N LYS A 198 2.54 14.20 -13.80
CA LYS A 198 3.57 15.23 -14.05
C LYS A 198 3.43 15.86 -15.43
N GLN A 199 3.06 15.08 -16.44
CA GLN A 199 2.83 15.56 -17.81
C GLN A 199 1.53 16.35 -17.92
N LEU A 200 0.47 15.92 -17.24
CA LEU A 200 -0.84 16.59 -17.25
C LEU A 200 -0.83 17.93 -16.52
N ALA A 201 -0.07 18.05 -15.42
CA ALA A 201 -0.02 19.26 -14.60
C ALA A 201 0.22 20.56 -15.41
N PRO A 202 1.30 20.72 -16.20
CA PRO A 202 1.50 21.94 -17.00
C PRO A 202 0.43 22.14 -18.07
N VAL A 203 -0.10 21.05 -18.65
CA VAL A 203 -1.13 21.12 -19.69
C VAL A 203 -2.46 21.63 -19.12
N LEU A 204 -2.84 21.16 -17.93
CA LEU A 204 -4.01 21.65 -17.21
C LEU A 204 -3.88 23.16 -16.92
N ILE A 205 -2.73 23.61 -16.43
CA ILE A 205 -2.50 25.03 -16.14
C ILE A 205 -2.60 25.88 -17.41
N CYS A 206 -2.03 25.42 -18.52
CA CYS A 206 -2.17 26.10 -19.81
C CYS A 206 -3.64 26.16 -20.26
N SER A 207 -4.40 25.07 -20.11
CA SER A 207 -5.82 25.03 -20.43
C SER A 207 -6.63 26.03 -19.60
N MET A 208 -6.39 26.08 -18.29
CA MET A 208 -7.03 27.06 -17.39
C MET A 208 -6.71 28.50 -17.79
N LYS A 209 -5.45 28.80 -18.15
CA LYS A 209 -5.06 30.14 -18.64
C LYS A 209 -5.82 30.53 -19.91
N ILE A 210 -5.93 29.62 -20.87
CA ILE A 210 -6.65 29.86 -22.13
C ILE A 210 -8.12 30.12 -21.85
N TYR A 211 -8.75 29.30 -21.00
CA TYR A 211 -10.13 29.49 -20.57
C TYR A 211 -10.37 30.88 -19.96
N ILE A 212 -9.57 31.30 -18.98
CA ILE A 212 -9.68 32.61 -18.33
C ILE A 212 -9.51 33.76 -19.35
N HIS A 213 -8.59 33.61 -20.30
CA HIS A 213 -8.36 34.61 -21.34
C HIS A 213 -9.60 34.78 -22.24
N ILE A 214 -10.17 33.68 -22.72
CA ILE A 214 -11.39 33.69 -23.55
C ILE A 214 -12.57 34.26 -22.77
N LEU A 215 -12.71 33.89 -21.49
CA LEU A 215 -13.75 34.40 -20.60
C LEU A 215 -13.67 35.93 -20.46
N THR A 216 -12.47 36.47 -20.30
CA THR A 216 -12.22 37.91 -20.15
C THR A 216 -12.51 38.69 -21.44
N GLU A 217 -12.17 38.12 -22.60
CA GLU A 217 -12.38 38.76 -23.90
C GLU A 217 -13.82 38.64 -24.43
N GLY A 218 -14.68 37.84 -23.78
CA GLY A 218 -16.05 37.56 -24.26
C GLY A 218 -16.07 36.83 -25.61
N GLY A 219 -15.03 36.05 -25.89
CA GLY A 219 -14.79 35.40 -27.17
C GLY A 219 -15.70 34.20 -27.46
N LYS A 220 -15.77 33.80 -28.73
CA LYS A 220 -16.36 32.50 -29.12
C LYS A 220 -15.43 31.36 -28.67
N GLY A 221 -16.00 30.22 -28.25
CA GLY A 221 -15.21 29.04 -27.84
C GLY A 221 -15.03 28.88 -26.32
N MET A 222 -15.79 29.61 -25.49
CA MET A 222 -15.76 29.44 -24.02
C MET A 222 -16.10 28.00 -23.60
N GLU A 223 -17.12 27.41 -24.21
CA GLU A 223 -17.58 26.05 -23.90
C GLU A 223 -16.49 25.01 -24.20
N GLU A 224 -15.88 25.07 -25.38
CA GLU A 224 -14.76 24.19 -25.77
C GLU A 224 -13.56 24.30 -24.82
N ALA A 225 -13.22 25.53 -24.40
CA ALA A 225 -12.14 25.76 -23.45
C ALA A 225 -12.46 25.22 -22.04
N ALA A 226 -13.71 25.37 -21.59
CA ALA A 226 -14.18 24.82 -20.33
C ALA A 226 -14.18 23.28 -20.34
N GLU A 227 -14.68 22.67 -21.42
CA GLU A 227 -14.66 21.21 -21.61
C GLU A 227 -13.24 20.67 -21.59
N ASN A 228 -12.30 21.31 -22.29
CA ASN A 228 -10.90 20.89 -22.31
C ASN A 228 -10.24 20.98 -20.92
N ARG A 229 -10.48 22.06 -20.17
CA ARG A 229 -10.03 22.20 -18.76
C ARG A 229 -10.59 21.07 -17.90
N ASN A 230 -11.90 20.85 -17.96
CA ASN A 230 -12.59 19.84 -17.14
C ASN A 230 -12.11 18.43 -17.49
N TYR A 231 -11.92 18.13 -18.78
CA TYR A 231 -11.34 16.87 -19.24
C TYR A 231 -9.95 16.63 -18.67
N LEU A 232 -9.06 17.64 -18.70
CA LEU A 232 -7.70 17.53 -18.16
C LEU A 232 -7.68 17.35 -16.64
N ALA A 233 -8.54 18.09 -15.93
CA ALA A 233 -8.69 17.95 -14.47
C ALA A 233 -9.19 16.55 -14.10
N GLN A 234 -10.22 16.06 -14.80
CA GLN A 234 -10.76 14.71 -14.59
C GLN A 234 -9.71 13.63 -14.90
N ARG A 235 -9.01 13.76 -16.03
CA ARG A 235 -7.97 12.79 -16.41
C ARG A 235 -6.85 12.74 -15.36
N MET A 236 -6.41 13.88 -14.84
CA MET A 236 -5.42 13.92 -13.77
C MET A 236 -5.98 13.32 -12.47
N ALA A 237 -7.26 13.54 -12.16
CA ALA A 237 -7.92 12.92 -11.01
C ALA A 237 -8.02 11.39 -11.15
N ASP A 238 -8.29 10.87 -12.35
CA ASP A 238 -8.34 9.43 -12.63
C ASP A 238 -6.99 8.75 -12.37
N GLU A 239 -5.88 9.38 -12.75
CA GLU A 239 -4.52 8.88 -12.42
C GLU A 239 -4.25 8.88 -10.92
N ILE A 240 -4.70 9.92 -10.19
CA ILE A 240 -4.55 9.96 -8.73
C ILE A 240 -5.44 8.90 -8.05
N HIS A 241 -6.64 8.63 -8.55
CA HIS A 241 -7.47 7.54 -8.07
C HIS A 241 -6.81 6.17 -8.31
N GLU A 242 -6.16 5.99 -9.47
CA GLU A 242 -5.42 4.75 -9.74
C GLU A 242 -4.24 4.56 -8.80
N ILE A 243 -3.49 5.64 -8.51
CA ILE A 243 -2.44 5.63 -7.49
C ILE A 243 -3.02 5.18 -6.14
N ILE A 244 -4.13 5.77 -5.70
CA ILE A 244 -4.78 5.40 -4.42
C ILE A 244 -5.16 3.91 -4.41
N ARG A 245 -5.74 3.39 -5.49
CA ARG A 245 -6.11 1.98 -5.61
C ARG A 245 -4.90 1.07 -5.47
N VAL A 246 -3.83 1.33 -6.22
CA VAL A 246 -2.64 0.47 -6.25
C VAL A 246 -1.86 0.53 -4.93
N LEU A 247 -1.81 1.69 -4.26
CA LEU A 247 -1.19 1.84 -2.95
C LEU A 247 -1.78 0.89 -1.89
N GLN A 248 -3.04 0.49 -2.04
CA GLN A 248 -3.77 -0.36 -1.10
C GLN A 248 -3.68 -1.86 -1.44
N LEU A 249 -3.01 -2.23 -2.53
CA LEU A 249 -2.84 -3.64 -2.91
C LEU A 249 -1.73 -4.30 -2.10
N THR A 250 -2.11 -5.30 -1.30
CA THR A 250 -1.19 -6.11 -0.48
C THR A 250 -0.98 -7.52 -1.03
N SER A 251 -1.69 -7.90 -2.09
CA SER A 251 -1.61 -9.23 -2.70
C SER A 251 -1.41 -9.17 -4.21
N TYR A 252 -0.92 -10.29 -4.76
CA TYR A 252 -0.64 -10.51 -6.18
C TYR A 252 -1.91 -10.77 -7.03
N VAL A 253 -3.09 -10.73 -6.42
CA VAL A 253 -4.33 -11.04 -7.13
C VAL A 253 -4.65 -9.88 -8.07
N GLU A 254 -4.58 -10.19 -9.36
CA GLU A 254 -4.77 -9.32 -10.51
C GLU A 254 -6.14 -8.64 -10.50
N ASP A 255 -6.22 -7.46 -9.89
CA ASP A 255 -7.23 -6.47 -10.26
C ASP A 255 -6.82 -5.74 -11.57
N GLY A 256 -5.70 -6.13 -12.18
CA GLY A 256 -5.20 -5.63 -13.46
C GLY A 256 -6.02 -6.05 -14.67
N GLY A 257 -6.89 -7.07 -14.53
CA GLY A 257 -7.75 -7.51 -15.63
C GLY A 257 -8.91 -6.56 -15.94
N GLU A 258 -9.53 -5.94 -14.93
CA GLU A 258 -10.79 -5.20 -15.15
C GLU A 258 -10.59 -3.88 -15.89
N LYS A 259 -9.54 -3.11 -15.59
CA LYS A 259 -9.25 -1.83 -16.26
C LYS A 259 -8.80 -2.00 -17.71
N ASP A 260 -7.95 -2.99 -17.98
CA ASP A 260 -7.56 -3.34 -19.35
C ASP A 260 -8.77 -3.83 -20.15
N ASN A 261 -9.63 -4.66 -19.54
CA ASN A 261 -10.86 -5.10 -20.18
C ASN A 261 -11.81 -3.94 -20.50
N ILE A 262 -12.02 -2.97 -19.61
CA ILE A 262 -12.88 -1.80 -19.88
C ILE A 262 -12.27 -0.93 -20.99
N THR A 263 -10.96 -0.72 -20.98
CA THR A 263 -10.26 0.08 -22.00
C THR A 263 -10.34 -0.59 -23.38
N VAL A 264 -10.12 -1.91 -23.43
CA VAL A 264 -10.29 -2.73 -24.63
C VAL A 264 -11.74 -2.71 -25.09
N LEU A 265 -12.72 -2.82 -24.19
CA LEU A 265 -14.15 -2.77 -24.53
C LEU A 265 -14.55 -1.41 -25.09
N LYS A 266 -14.06 -0.29 -24.53
CA LYS A 266 -14.29 1.06 -25.08
C LYS A 266 -13.65 1.23 -26.45
N ALA A 267 -12.42 0.72 -26.65
CA ALA A 267 -11.76 0.75 -27.95
C ALA A 267 -12.51 -0.07 -29.00
N LEU A 268 -12.96 -1.29 -28.64
CA LEU A 268 -13.78 -2.16 -29.49
C LEU A 268 -15.12 -1.51 -29.81
N GLN A 269 -15.79 -0.90 -28.82
CA GLN A 269 -17.04 -0.18 -29.03
C GLN A 269 -16.87 0.96 -30.04
N SER A 270 -15.80 1.75 -29.91
CA SER A 270 -15.48 2.83 -30.85
C SER A 270 -15.21 2.30 -32.26
N GLN A 271 -14.51 1.16 -32.39
CA GLN A 271 -14.24 0.52 -33.68
C GLN A 271 -15.51 -0.04 -34.33
N ILE A 272 -16.42 -0.62 -33.54
CA ILE A 272 -17.72 -1.08 -34.04
C ILE A 272 -18.53 0.10 -34.55
N HIS A 273 -18.62 1.18 -33.76
CA HIS A 273 -19.40 2.37 -34.12
C HIS A 273 -18.92 3.01 -35.43
N THR A 274 -17.60 3.10 -35.62
CA THR A 274 -17.02 3.66 -36.85
C THR A 274 -17.20 2.77 -38.08
N LYS A 275 -17.41 1.45 -37.91
CA LYS A 275 -17.57 0.51 -39.03
C LYS A 275 -19.02 0.09 -39.31
N ILE A 276 -19.97 0.40 -38.42
CA ILE A 276 -21.36 -0.04 -38.55
C ILE A 276 -22.06 0.55 -39.78
N GLY A 277 -21.74 1.80 -40.16
CA GLY A 277 -22.29 2.45 -41.34
C GLY A 277 -21.90 1.72 -42.63
N ALA A 278 -20.61 1.44 -42.80
CA ALA A 278 -20.09 0.69 -43.94
C ALA A 278 -20.62 -0.74 -43.99
N ALA A 279 -20.84 -1.37 -42.83
CA ALA A 279 -21.44 -2.70 -42.76
C ALA A 279 -22.92 -2.71 -43.17
N HIS A 280 -23.69 -1.69 -42.78
CA HIS A 280 -25.08 -1.54 -43.23
C HIS A 280 -25.19 -1.23 -44.73
N GLU A 281 -24.27 -0.43 -45.28
CA GLU A 281 -24.22 -0.19 -46.74
C GLU A 281 -23.89 -1.46 -47.53
N PHE A 282 -23.10 -2.38 -46.98
CA PHE A 282 -22.79 -3.65 -47.65
C PHE A 282 -23.98 -4.64 -47.67
N LEU A 283 -24.90 -4.53 -46.71
CA LEU A 283 -26.06 -5.41 -46.58
C LEU A 283 -27.28 -4.95 -47.38
N ASN A 284 -27.30 -3.68 -47.82
CA ASN A 284 -28.36 -3.09 -48.63
C ASN A 284 -27.95 -3.01 -50.10
#